data_AF-A0A6B2CTZ9-F1
#
_entry.id   AF-A0A6B2CTZ9-F1
#
_cell.length_a   1.000
_cell.length_b   1.000
_cell.length_c   1.000
_cell.angle_alpha   90.00
_cell.angle_beta   90.00
_cell.angle_gamma   90.00
#
_symmetry.space_group_name_H-M   'P 1'
#
loop_
_entity.id
_entity.type
_entity.pdbx_description
1 polymer ?
#
loop_
_entity_poly.entity_id
_entity_poly.type
_entity_poly.pdbx_seq_one_letter_code
_entity_poly.pdbx_strand_id
1 'polypeptide(L)' 'VGTHYSGVDVAESDRGYVVIEVNGVPEFKNVQRVTGVNVAAEIAKLIIELAKR' A
#
# COMPACT_ATOMS: atom_id res chain seq x y z
N VAL A 1 8.74 -11.35 9.76
CA VAL A 1 8.86 -9.88 9.71
C VAL A 1 8.20 -9.40 8.44
N GLY A 2 7.26 -8.45 8.51
CA GLY A 2 6.47 -7.97 7.37
C GLY A 2 5.50 -6.87 7.81
N THR A 3 4.80 -6.25 6.87
CA THR A 3 3.82 -5.18 7.13
C THR A 3 2.42 -5.65 6.74
N HIS A 4 1.40 -5.15 7.43
CA HIS A 4 0.00 -5.35 7.03
C HIS A 4 -0.43 -4.37 5.93
N TYR A 5 0.25 -3.22 5.83
CA TYR A 5 0.03 -2.16 4.85
C TYR A 5 1.36 -1.47 4.56
N SER A 6 1.67 -1.27 3.28
CA SER A 6 2.88 -0.59 2.81
C SER A 6 2.67 0.03 1.42
N GLY A 7 3.48 1.05 1.13
CA GLY A 7 3.67 1.56 -0.22
C GLY A 7 4.86 0.84 -0.85
N VAL A 8 4.73 0.45 -2.12
CA VAL A 8 5.80 -0.26 -2.85
C VAL A 8 6.11 0.51 -4.11
N ASP A 9 7.34 1.01 -4.19
CA ASP A 9 7.83 1.74 -5.34
C ASP A 9 8.44 0.74 -6.32
N VAL A 10 7.98 0.81 -7.57
CA VAL A 10 8.35 -0.14 -8.62
C VAL A 10 8.88 0.62 -9.83
N ALA A 11 9.95 0.12 -10.44
CA ALA A 11 10.50 0.65 -11.68
C ALA A 11 10.45 -0.39 -12.80
N GLU A 12 10.38 0.08 -14.04
CA GLU A 12 10.54 -0.74 -15.25
C GLU A 12 12.03 -0.96 -15.53
N SER A 13 12.39 -2.18 -15.93
CA SER A 13 13.74 -2.53 -16.36
C SER A 13 13.71 -3.45 -17.59
N ASP A 14 14.88 -3.70 -18.17
CA ASP A 14 15.08 -4.67 -19.24
C ASP A 14 14.65 -6.10 -18.88
N ARG A 15 14.51 -6.39 -17.58
CA ARG A 15 14.10 -7.68 -17.02
C ARG A 15 12.69 -7.65 -16.42
N GLY A 16 11.90 -6.61 -16.69
CA GLY A 16 10.56 -6.41 -16.15
C GLY A 16 10.52 -5.49 -14.94
N TYR A 17 9.43 -5.54 -14.16
CA TYR A 17 9.24 -4.70 -12.98
C TYR A 17 10.17 -5.11 -11.83
N VAL A 18 10.81 -4.12 -11.20
CA VAL A 18 11.67 -4.31 -10.03
C VAL A 18 11.18 -3.45 -8.85
N VAL A 19 11.25 -4.00 -7.63
CA VAL A 19 10.95 -3.24 -6.41
C VAL A 19 12.16 -2.39 -6.04
N ILE A 20 11.92 -1.11 -5.80
CA ILE A 20 12.94 -0.12 -5.45
C ILE A 20 12.91 0.21 -3.97
N GLU A 21 11.72 0.39 -3.39
CA GLU A 21 11.53 0.73 -1.98
C GLU A 21 10.24 0.12 -1.44
N VAL A 22 10.25 -0.23 -0.15
CA VAL A 22 9.06 -0.61 0.62
C VAL A 22 8.90 0.35 1.80
N ASN A 23 7.86 1.18 1.75
CA ASN A 23 7.55 2.17 2.77
C ASN A 23 6.59 1.59 3.81
N GLY A 24 7.02 1.55 5.08
CA GLY A 24 6.18 1.07 6.20
C GLY A 24 5.05 2.04 6.59
N VAL A 25 5.20 3.33 6.29
CA VAL A 25 4.21 4.39 6.57
C VAL A 25 4.05 5.27 5.32
N PRO A 26 3.37 4.79 4.27
CA PRO A 26 3.24 5.53 3.02
C PRO A 26 2.15 6.61 3.06
N GLU A 27 2.34 7.67 2.28
CA GLU A 27 1.32 8.70 1.98
C GLU A 27 0.39 8.19 0.86
N PHE A 28 -0.92 8.45 0.94
CA PHE A 28 -1.88 7.86 -0.01
C PHE A 28 -2.94 8.84 -0.55
N LYS A 29 -2.92 10.13 -0.20
CA LYS A 29 -3.94 11.11 -0.62
C LYS A 29 -4.05 11.21 -2.13
N ASN A 30 -2.90 11.20 -2.81
CA ASN A 30 -2.82 11.34 -4.26
C ASN A 30 -3.20 10.03 -4.94
N VAL A 31 -2.73 8.88 -4.42
CA VAL A 31 -3.12 7.55 -4.91
C VAL A 31 -4.64 7.38 -4.85
N GLN A 32 -5.24 7.68 -3.70
CA GLN A 32 -6.70 7.65 -3.53
C GLN A 32 -7.41 8.57 -4.52
N ARG A 33 -6.94 9.81 -4.67
CA ARG A 33 -7.54 10.78 -5.60
C ARG A 33 -7.49 10.31 -7.07
N VAL A 34 -6.39 9.73 -7.52
CA VAL A 34 -6.22 9.36 -8.94
C VAL A 34 -6.79 7.98 -9.27
N THR A 35 -6.86 7.07 -8.31
CA THR A 35 -7.40 5.73 -8.52
C THR A 35 -8.89 5.62 -8.20
N GLY A 36 -9.43 6.54 -7.38
CA GLY A 36 -10.77 6.44 -6.81
C GLY A 36 -10.89 5.37 -5.72
N VAL A 37 -9.81 4.67 -5.38
CA VAL A 37 -9.79 3.69 -4.28
C VAL A 37 -9.80 4.42 -2.96
N ASN A 38 -10.75 4.09 -2.08
CA ASN A 38 -10.80 4.62 -0.72
C ASN A 38 -9.80 3.89 0.18
N VAL A 39 -8.52 4.25 0.08
CA VAL A 39 -7.41 3.64 0.82
C VAL A 39 -7.64 3.72 2.34
N ALA A 40 -8.19 4.84 2.82
CA ALA A 40 -8.51 5.01 4.24
C ALA A 40 -9.54 3.97 4.75
N ALA A 41 -10.58 3.70 3.96
CA ALA A 41 -11.59 2.69 4.31
C ALA A 41 -11.00 1.27 4.34
N GLU A 42 -10.11 0.93 3.40
CA GLU A 42 -9.45 -0.38 3.38
C GLU A 42 -8.52 -0.57 4.58
N ILE A 43 -7.77 0.47 5.00
CA ILE A 43 -6.96 0.42 6.22
C ILE A 43 -7.85 0.22 7.46
N ALA A 44 -8.96 0.96 7.57
CA ALA A 44 -9.89 0.82 8.69
C ALA A 44 -10.51 -0.58 8.75
N LYS A 45 -10.91 -1.13 7.60
CA LYS A 45 -11.43 -2.50 7.46
C LYS A 45 -10.41 -3.53 7.91
N LEU A 46 -9.16 -3.41 7.45
CA LEU A 46 -8.05 -4.27 7.85
C LEU A 46 -7.85 -4.27 9.38
N ILE A 47 -7.88 -3.09 10.01
CA ILE A 47 -7.75 -2.98 11.48
C ILE A 47 -8.91 -3.70 12.20
N ILE A 48 -10.15 -3.53 11.73
CA ILE A 48 -11.32 -4.22 12.31
C ILE A 48 -11.20 -5.74 12.17
N GLU A 49 -10.71 -6.23 11.02
CA GLU A 49 -10.50 -7.66 10.79
C GLU A 49 -9.40 -8.23 11.68
N LEU A 50 -8.31 -7.49 11.88
CA LEU A 50 -7.23 -7.88 12.79
C LEU A 50 -7.66 -7.89 14.26
N ALA A 51 -8.46 -6.90 14.68
CA ALA A 51 -8.95 -6.81 16.06
C ALA A 51 -9.96 -7.90 16.45
N LYS A 52 -10.56 -8.58 15.47
CA LYS A 52 -11.48 -9.71 15.69
C LYS A 52 -10.76 -11.06 15.82
N ARG A 53 -9.47 -11.12 15.50
CA ARG A 53 -8.63 -12.31 15.65
C ARG A 53 -8.06 -12.38 17.06
#